data_AF-A0A545U6V9-F1
#
_entry.id   AF-A0A545U6V9-F1
#
_cell.length_a   1.000
_cell.length_b   1.000
_cell.length_c   1.000
_cell.angle_alpha   90.00
_cell.angle_beta   90.00
_cell.angle_gamma   90.00
#
_symmetry.space_group_name_H-M   'P 1'
#
loop_
_entity.id
_entity.type
_entity.pdbx_description
1 polymer ?
#
loop_
_entity_poly.entity_id
_entity_poly.type
_entity_poly.pdbx_seq_one_letter_code
_entity_poly.pdbx_strand_id
1 'polypeptide(L)'
;MQTVQYLCRKGQGSAHTNKMAQMLDVNPIWLERGVGPNKPYHLPHAPSQNSDYARVIQVPIINMADAINWQELSSKTGEFMLYAVTNSLPTDTEHLFAFEMQGESMQRDTGLSIPEGAMVIIAPGLEPQETKHKLALIYVEKDDKVVFRKLAKEPTETYLQTLKTSYNPEILPRLQPGDIVIGSMVSAVITGSLKF
;
A
#
# COMPACT_ATOMS: atom_id res chain seq x y z
N MET A 1 -34.70 -31.41 46.33
CA MET A 1 -33.74 -30.36 45.92
C MET A 1 -32.36 -30.86 46.27
N GLN A 2 -31.59 -31.33 45.29
CA GLN A 2 -30.28 -31.93 45.52
C GLN A 2 -29.20 -31.11 44.81
N THR A 3 -28.27 -30.69 45.65
CA THR A 3 -27.11 -29.80 45.50
C THR A 3 -26.19 -30.20 44.35
N VAL A 4 -25.97 -29.29 43.40
CA VAL A 4 -24.81 -29.36 42.47
C VAL A 4 -23.60 -28.78 43.20
N GLN A 5 -23.12 -29.51 44.19
CA GLN A 5 -21.74 -29.40 44.63
C GLN A 5 -20.94 -30.41 43.81
N TYR A 6 -19.69 -30.06 43.52
CA TYR A 6 -18.67 -30.93 42.93
C TYR A 6 -18.54 -30.97 41.39
N LEU A 7 -18.12 -29.87 40.78
CA LEU A 7 -17.28 -29.93 39.57
C LEU A 7 -16.21 -28.81 39.55
N CYS A 8 -15.38 -28.73 40.60
CA CYS A 8 -14.07 -28.08 40.49
C CYS A 8 -13.00 -29.14 40.21
N ARG A 9 -13.11 -29.82 39.06
CA ARG A 9 -11.98 -30.58 38.51
C ARG A 9 -11.11 -29.56 37.77
N LYS A 10 -9.88 -29.32 38.23
CA LYS A 10 -8.88 -28.59 37.42
C LYS A 10 -8.79 -29.31 36.07
N GLY A 11 -9.30 -28.67 35.02
CA GLY A 11 -9.24 -29.21 33.67
C GLY A 11 -7.77 -29.39 33.31
N GLN A 12 -7.36 -30.62 33.03
CA GLN A 12 -6.13 -30.85 32.29
C GLN A 12 -6.33 -30.19 30.93
N GLY A 13 -5.49 -29.22 30.59
CA GLY A 13 -5.59 -28.44 29.35
C GLY A 13 -5.80 -29.38 28.17
N SER A 14 -7.01 -29.37 27.61
CA SER A 14 -7.32 -30.21 26.46
C SER A 14 -6.58 -29.64 25.25
N ALA A 15 -6.03 -30.50 24.39
CA ALA A 15 -5.41 -30.05 23.14
C ALA A 15 -6.36 -29.18 22.28
N HIS A 16 -7.67 -29.31 22.50
CA HIS A 16 -8.72 -28.58 21.81
C HIS A 16 -8.97 -27.16 22.34
N THR A 17 -8.52 -26.84 23.56
CA THR A 17 -8.76 -25.53 24.19
C THR A 17 -8.09 -24.41 23.39
N ASN A 18 -6.86 -24.62 22.94
CA ASN A 18 -6.16 -23.64 22.09
C ASN A 18 -6.86 -23.44 20.74
N LYS A 19 -7.41 -24.51 20.16
CA LYS A 19 -8.11 -24.44 18.88
C LYS A 19 -9.46 -23.70 19.00
N MET A 20 -10.20 -23.94 20.08
CA MET A 20 -11.42 -23.19 20.38
C MET A 20 -11.13 -21.72 20.71
N ALA A 21 -10.09 -21.45 21.49
CA ALA A 21 -9.64 -20.10 21.80
C ALA A 21 -9.27 -19.32 20.52
N GLN A 22 -8.59 -19.96 19.57
CA GLN A 22 -8.30 -19.39 18.25
C GLN A 22 -9.56 -19.14 17.42
N MET A 23 -10.52 -20.08 17.39
CA MET A 23 -11.78 -19.90 16.66
C MET A 23 -12.65 -18.77 17.20
N LEU A 24 -12.62 -18.56 18.52
CA LEU A 24 -13.44 -17.58 19.22
C LEU A 24 -12.72 -16.24 19.43
N ASP A 25 -11.46 -16.12 18.99
CA ASP A 25 -10.58 -14.96 19.21
C ASP A 25 -10.51 -14.52 20.69
N VAL A 26 -10.32 -15.49 21.59
CA VAL A 26 -10.20 -15.25 23.03
C VAL A 26 -8.90 -15.85 23.58
N ASN A 27 -8.45 -15.33 24.71
CA ASN A 27 -7.27 -15.82 25.40
C ASN A 27 -7.54 -17.24 25.95
N PRO A 28 -6.74 -18.25 25.59
CA PRO A 28 -6.94 -19.62 26.06
C PRO A 28 -6.79 -19.74 27.58
N ILE A 29 -5.94 -18.92 28.22
CA ILE A 29 -5.78 -18.90 29.68
C ILE A 29 -7.05 -18.36 30.35
N TRP A 30 -7.65 -17.31 29.78
CA TRP A 30 -8.94 -16.80 30.26
C TRP A 30 -10.07 -17.82 30.02
N LEU A 31 -10.09 -18.45 28.85
CA LEU A 31 -11.10 -19.45 28.50
C LEU A 31 -11.03 -20.69 29.40
N GLU A 32 -9.82 -21.12 29.79
CA GLU A 32 -9.62 -22.29 30.64
C GLU A 32 -9.81 -21.99 32.13
N ARG A 33 -9.38 -20.81 32.59
CA ARG A 33 -9.22 -20.52 34.03
C ARG A 33 -10.03 -19.32 34.53
N GLY A 34 -10.64 -18.56 33.64
CA GLY A 34 -11.41 -17.36 33.96
C GLY A 34 -10.56 -16.19 34.50
N VAL A 35 -9.24 -16.25 34.35
CA VAL A 35 -8.28 -15.24 34.86
C VAL A 35 -7.57 -14.52 33.71
N GLY A 36 -7.35 -13.22 33.88
CA GLY A 36 -6.73 -12.35 32.89
C GLY A 36 -7.74 -11.75 31.89
N PRO A 37 -7.28 -11.00 30.89
CA PRO A 37 -8.16 -10.43 29.88
C PRO A 37 -8.72 -11.51 28.96
N ASN A 38 -10.00 -11.36 28.59
CA ASN A 38 -10.71 -12.21 27.65
C ASN A 38 -10.03 -12.26 26.27
N LYS A 39 -9.39 -11.17 25.85
CA LYS A 39 -8.65 -11.12 24.59
C LYS A 39 -7.18 -11.44 24.81
N PRO A 40 -6.53 -12.19 23.90
CA PRO A 40 -5.09 -12.41 24.01
C PRO A 40 -4.39 -11.06 23.89
N TYR A 41 -3.33 -10.85 24.68
CA TYR A 41 -2.44 -9.70 24.48
C TYR A 41 -1.80 -9.88 23.09
N HIS A 42 -2.27 -9.13 22.11
CA HIS A 42 -1.81 -9.25 20.73
C HIS A 42 -0.34 -8.80 20.62
N LEU A 43 0.59 -9.76 20.63
CA LEU A 43 1.78 -9.67 19.81
C LEU A 43 1.38 -10.30 18.45
N PRO A 44 1.45 -9.55 17.34
CA PRO A 44 0.93 -10.00 16.06
C PRO A 44 1.74 -11.19 15.55
N HIS A 45 1.21 -12.41 15.77
CA HIS A 45 1.64 -13.58 15.03
C HIS A 45 1.12 -13.45 13.59
N ALA A 46 1.99 -13.78 12.64
CA ALA A 46 1.85 -13.53 11.21
C ALA A 46 0.42 -13.81 10.68
N PRO A 47 -0.19 -12.85 9.95
CA PRO A 47 -1.57 -12.99 9.51
C PRO A 47 -1.71 -14.13 8.51
N SER A 48 -2.75 -14.95 8.71
CA SER A 48 -3.30 -15.79 7.65
C SER A 48 -3.65 -14.91 6.45
N GLN A 49 -3.43 -15.45 5.25
CA GLN A 49 -3.47 -14.79 3.94
C GLN A 49 -4.86 -14.26 3.51
N ASN A 50 -5.80 -14.04 4.43
CA ASN A 50 -7.09 -13.40 4.19
C ASN A 50 -7.33 -12.37 5.30
N SER A 51 -6.88 -11.14 5.08
CA SER A 51 -7.14 -10.05 6.02
C SER A 51 -7.71 -8.84 5.26
N ASP A 52 -9.04 -8.68 5.32
CA ASP A 52 -9.76 -7.41 5.04
C ASP A 52 -9.41 -6.30 6.05
N TYR A 53 -8.44 -6.55 6.95
CA TYR A 53 -7.92 -5.58 7.89
C TYR A 53 -6.87 -4.70 7.22
N ALA A 54 -7.03 -3.40 7.43
CA ALA A 54 -6.10 -2.38 6.97
C ALA A 54 -4.70 -2.65 7.51
N ARG A 55 -3.71 -2.77 6.62
CA ARG A 55 -2.30 -2.95 7.01
C ARG A 55 -1.64 -1.59 7.10
N VAL A 56 -0.90 -1.37 8.18
CA VAL A 56 0.04 -0.25 8.28
C VAL A 56 1.34 -0.70 7.64
N ILE A 57 1.74 -0.05 6.56
CA ILE A 57 3.04 -0.26 5.93
C ILE A 57 3.93 0.96 6.12
N GLN A 58 5.22 0.70 6.19
CA GLN A 58 6.25 1.73 6.18
C GLN A 58 6.83 1.78 4.77
N VAL A 59 6.81 2.96 4.16
CA VAL A 59 7.27 3.16 2.79
C VAL A 59 8.37 4.22 2.79
N PRO A 60 9.59 3.93 2.30
CA PRO A 60 10.64 4.93 2.18
C PRO A 60 10.20 6.06 1.25
N ILE A 61 10.44 7.29 1.69
CA ILE A 61 10.20 8.48 0.88
C ILE A 61 11.50 8.81 0.14
N ILE A 62 11.41 8.93 -1.18
CA ILE A 62 12.51 9.32 -2.05
C ILE A 62 12.10 10.54 -2.89
N ASN A 63 13.09 11.22 -3.46
CA ASN A 63 12.84 12.24 -4.47
C ASN A 63 12.42 11.55 -5.78
N MET A 64 11.41 12.11 -6.46
CA MET A 64 10.92 11.61 -7.74
C MET A 64 12.02 11.54 -8.80
N ALA A 65 12.92 12.53 -8.86
CA ALA A 65 14.01 12.57 -9.83
C ALA A 65 14.99 11.39 -9.67
N ASP A 66 15.15 10.89 -8.45
CA ASP A 66 16.11 9.84 -8.12
C ASP A 66 15.50 8.43 -8.20
N ALA A 67 14.22 8.31 -8.60
CA ALA A 67 13.48 7.06 -8.60
C ALA A 67 14.03 5.98 -9.54
N ILE A 68 14.95 6.31 -10.46
CA ILE A 68 15.69 5.31 -11.25
C ILE A 68 16.53 4.42 -10.33
N ASN A 69 17.12 4.99 -9.28
CA ASN A 69 17.98 4.30 -8.31
C ASN A 69 17.21 3.89 -7.04
N TRP A 70 15.90 3.67 -7.14
CA TRP A 70 15.01 3.38 -6.00
C TRP A 70 15.48 2.20 -5.14
N GLN A 71 16.15 1.20 -5.72
CA GLN A 71 16.65 0.03 -4.99
C GLN A 71 17.72 0.43 -3.97
N GLU A 72 18.65 1.29 -4.38
CA GLU A 72 19.71 1.78 -3.51
C GLU A 72 19.15 2.74 -2.46
N LEU A 73 18.24 3.63 -2.88
CA LEU A 73 17.65 4.63 -2.01
C LEU A 73 16.76 3.99 -0.95
N SER A 74 15.87 3.07 -1.32
CA SER A 74 14.96 2.40 -0.38
C SER A 74 15.70 1.65 0.75
N SER A 75 16.92 1.17 0.48
CA SER A 75 17.78 0.53 1.48
C SER A 75 18.51 1.52 2.40
N LYS A 76 18.71 2.77 1.95
CA LYS A 76 19.51 3.80 2.63
C LYS A 76 18.66 4.85 3.35
N THR A 77 17.47 5.17 2.82
CA THR A 77 16.57 6.19 3.36
C THR A 77 15.80 5.66 4.56
N GLY A 78 16.50 5.49 5.68
CA GLY A 78 15.87 5.32 6.99
C GLY A 78 15.39 6.65 7.61
N GLU A 79 15.70 7.80 6.99
CA GLU A 79 15.45 9.12 7.58
C GLU A 79 14.00 9.62 7.40
N PHE A 80 13.32 9.24 6.31
CA PHE A 80 11.93 9.66 6.05
C PHE A 80 11.08 8.48 5.58
N MET A 81 10.13 8.08 6.42
CA MET A 81 9.21 6.97 6.15
C MET A 81 7.76 7.47 6.16
N LEU A 82 6.99 7.09 5.15
CA LEU A 82 5.54 7.25 5.12
C LEU A 82 4.89 6.04 5.80
N TYR A 83 4.07 6.30 6.80
CA TYR A 83 3.20 5.29 7.40
C TYR A 83 1.85 5.32 6.69
N ALA A 84 1.63 4.36 5.79
CA ALA A 84 0.40 4.29 5.00
C ALA A 84 -0.49 3.16 5.50
N VAL A 85 -1.79 3.45 5.62
CA VAL A 85 -2.83 2.46 5.93
C VAL A 85 -3.50 2.04 4.63
N THR A 86 -3.48 0.76 4.31
CA THR A 86 -4.04 0.27 3.04
C THR A 86 -4.59 -1.14 3.17
N ASN A 87 -5.72 -1.36 2.50
CA ASN A 87 -6.43 -2.64 2.46
C ASN A 87 -6.11 -3.41 1.16
N SER A 88 -5.38 -2.80 0.22
CA SER A 88 -5.10 -3.35 -1.10
C SER A 88 -3.67 -3.03 -1.49
N LEU A 89 -2.75 -3.84 -1.02
CA LEU A 89 -1.39 -3.86 -1.54
C LEU A 89 -1.18 -5.04 -2.46
N PRO A 90 -0.25 -4.93 -3.42
CA PRO A 90 0.28 -6.11 -4.11
C PRO A 90 0.86 -7.08 -3.07
N THR A 91 0.94 -8.37 -3.41
CA THR A 91 1.55 -9.40 -2.56
C THR A 91 3.02 -9.08 -2.24
N ASP A 92 3.69 -8.34 -3.11
CA ASP A 92 5.06 -7.87 -2.93
C ASP A 92 5.08 -6.40 -2.48
N THR A 93 5.10 -6.21 -1.16
CA THR A 93 5.14 -4.90 -0.51
C THR A 93 6.55 -4.45 -0.14
N GLU A 94 7.55 -5.31 -0.32
CA GLU A 94 8.90 -5.11 0.22
C GLU A 94 9.70 -4.07 -0.56
N HIS A 95 9.22 -3.71 -1.75
CA HIS A 95 9.90 -2.82 -2.69
C HIS A 95 9.16 -1.51 -2.96
N LEU A 96 8.13 -1.20 -2.17
CA LEU A 96 7.39 0.05 -2.34
C LEU A 96 8.27 1.25 -1.98
N PHE A 97 8.09 2.35 -2.71
CA PHE A 97 8.61 3.66 -2.33
C PHE A 97 7.56 4.73 -2.56
N ALA A 98 7.72 5.87 -1.89
CA ALA A 98 6.85 7.02 -2.02
C ALA A 98 7.64 8.24 -2.48
N PHE A 99 6.97 9.16 -3.17
CA PHE A 99 7.51 10.49 -3.46
C PHE A 99 6.40 11.53 -3.29
N GLU A 100 6.79 12.76 -3.00
CA GLU A 100 5.88 13.90 -2.97
C GLU A 100 5.61 14.40 -4.40
N MET A 101 4.34 14.50 -4.78
CA MET A 101 3.93 15.00 -6.08
C MET A 101 4.31 16.48 -6.24
N GLN A 102 5.03 16.79 -7.31
CA GLN A 102 5.44 18.15 -7.66
C GLN A 102 4.63 18.71 -8.82
N GLY A 103 4.06 19.90 -8.62
CA GLY A 103 3.28 20.63 -9.60
C GLY A 103 1.89 20.04 -9.89
N GLU A 104 1.12 20.77 -10.70
CA GLU A 104 -0.32 20.54 -10.87
C GLU A 104 -0.70 19.58 -12.01
N SER A 105 0.28 18.92 -12.64
CA SER A 105 0.00 18.13 -13.86
C SER A 105 -0.97 16.97 -13.61
N MET A 106 -1.04 16.47 -12.38
CA MET A 106 -1.93 15.37 -11.99
C MET A 106 -3.13 15.87 -11.16
N GLN A 107 -3.33 17.18 -11.06
CA GLN A 107 -4.46 17.78 -10.37
C GLN A 107 -5.63 17.99 -11.33
N ARG A 108 -6.83 17.60 -10.87
CA ARG A 108 -8.10 17.74 -11.58
C ARG A 108 -9.19 18.23 -10.63
N ASP A 109 -10.12 19.03 -11.14
CA ASP A 109 -11.23 19.59 -10.35
C ASP A 109 -12.30 18.55 -10.00
N THR A 110 -12.41 17.48 -10.80
CA THR A 110 -13.42 16.42 -10.62
C THR A 110 -12.83 15.04 -10.88
N GLY A 111 -13.29 14.03 -10.14
CA GLY A 111 -12.82 12.66 -10.26
C GLY A 111 -11.46 12.43 -9.57
N LEU A 112 -10.66 11.50 -10.11
CA LEU A 112 -9.32 11.21 -9.60
C LEU A 112 -8.40 12.42 -9.80
N SER A 113 -7.80 12.88 -8.70
CA SER A 113 -6.92 14.05 -8.63
C SER A 113 -5.78 13.75 -7.67
N ILE A 114 -4.56 14.08 -8.09
CA ILE A 114 -3.33 13.93 -7.30
C ILE A 114 -2.69 15.33 -7.26
N PRO A 115 -3.03 16.15 -6.26
CA PRO A 115 -2.53 17.51 -6.14
C PRO A 115 -1.05 17.52 -5.77
N GLU A 116 -0.42 18.69 -5.93
CA GLU A 116 0.90 18.96 -5.37
C GLU A 116 0.91 18.71 -3.86
N GLY A 117 2.00 18.13 -3.34
CA GLY A 117 2.14 17.75 -1.93
C GLY A 117 1.49 16.41 -1.54
N ALA A 118 0.79 15.74 -2.48
CA ALA A 118 0.31 14.39 -2.25
C ALA A 118 1.46 13.39 -2.25
N MET A 119 1.45 12.43 -1.32
CA MET A 119 2.41 11.33 -1.29
C MET A 119 1.95 10.19 -2.20
N VAL A 120 2.68 9.94 -3.28
CA VAL A 120 2.36 8.90 -4.26
C VAL A 120 3.17 7.65 -3.94
N ILE A 121 2.50 6.50 -3.76
CA ILE A 121 3.13 5.22 -3.46
C ILE A 121 3.23 4.40 -4.75
N ILE A 122 4.46 4.02 -5.10
CA ILE A 122 4.80 3.25 -6.29
C ILE A 122 5.20 1.82 -5.92
N ALA A 123 4.65 0.87 -6.68
CA ALA A 123 5.16 -0.49 -6.74
C ALA A 123 6.07 -0.64 -7.98
N PRO A 124 7.39 -0.72 -7.81
CA PRO A 124 8.31 -0.93 -8.91
C PRO A 124 8.10 -2.30 -9.55
N GLY A 125 8.31 -2.37 -10.87
CA GLY A 125 8.12 -3.61 -11.65
C GLY A 125 6.67 -4.07 -11.80
N LEU A 126 5.71 -3.48 -11.07
CA LEU A 126 4.29 -3.74 -11.26
C LEU A 126 3.80 -3.06 -12.54
N GLU A 127 3.24 -3.83 -13.47
CA GLU A 127 2.64 -3.27 -14.67
C GLU A 127 1.36 -2.47 -14.36
N PRO A 128 1.12 -1.33 -15.04
CA PRO A 128 -0.08 -0.53 -14.83
C PRO A 128 -1.33 -1.30 -15.22
N GLN A 129 -2.15 -1.65 -14.23
CA GLN A 129 -3.37 -2.39 -14.44
C GLN A 129 -4.46 -1.53 -15.09
N GLU A 130 -5.19 -2.15 -16.03
CA GLU A 130 -6.35 -1.56 -16.72
C GLU A 130 -7.40 -0.99 -15.76
N THR A 131 -7.59 -1.64 -14.61
CA THR A 131 -8.64 -1.33 -13.62
C THR A 131 -8.27 -0.22 -12.64
N LYS A 132 -6.98 0.14 -12.50
CA LYS A 132 -6.47 1.10 -11.51
C LYS A 132 -5.92 2.38 -12.15
N HIS A 133 -6.69 2.96 -13.07
CA HIS A 133 -6.40 4.24 -13.73
C HIS A 133 -5.06 4.34 -14.50
N LYS A 134 -4.29 3.24 -14.65
CA LYS A 134 -3.03 3.14 -15.40
C LYS A 134 -2.00 4.23 -15.06
N LEU A 135 -1.88 4.60 -13.79
CA LEU A 135 -0.93 5.63 -13.36
C LEU A 135 0.44 5.01 -13.10
N ALA A 136 1.48 5.59 -13.69
CA ALA A 136 2.83 5.04 -13.66
C ALA A 136 3.89 6.12 -13.52
N LEU A 137 5.02 5.73 -12.93
CA LEU A 137 6.24 6.50 -12.91
C LEU A 137 7.15 6.03 -14.06
N ILE A 138 7.59 6.97 -14.88
CA ILE A 138 8.32 6.69 -16.12
C ILE A 138 9.59 7.53 -16.14
N TYR A 139 10.72 6.91 -16.46
CA TYR A 139 11.92 7.60 -16.90
C TYR A 139 11.86 7.82 -18.40
N VAL A 140 11.94 9.09 -18.82
CA VAL A 140 11.95 9.50 -20.22
C VAL A 140 13.41 9.71 -20.63
N GLU A 141 13.95 8.81 -21.44
CA GLU A 141 15.39 8.76 -21.74
C GLU A 141 15.86 10.01 -22.47
N LYS A 142 15.09 10.45 -23.48
CA LYS A 142 15.43 11.61 -24.30
C LYS A 142 15.61 12.90 -23.50
N ASP A 143 14.85 13.03 -22.41
CA ASP A 143 14.81 14.23 -21.59
C ASP A 143 15.58 14.05 -20.27
N ASP A 144 16.18 12.88 -20.04
CA ASP A 144 16.86 12.48 -18.80
C ASP A 144 16.06 12.87 -17.53
N LYS A 145 14.76 12.53 -17.52
CA LYS A 145 13.86 12.93 -16.44
C LYS A 145 12.85 11.86 -16.08
N VAL A 146 12.47 11.85 -14.81
CA VAL A 146 11.38 11.03 -14.30
C VAL A 146 10.07 11.84 -14.32
N VAL A 147 9.01 11.26 -14.87
CA VAL A 147 7.67 11.85 -14.93
C VAL A 147 6.64 10.89 -14.37
N PHE A 148 5.61 11.45 -13.74
CA PHE A 148 4.43 10.70 -13.31
C PHE A 148 3.23 11.01 -14.21
N ARG A 149 2.69 9.98 -14.85
CA ARG A 149 1.67 10.11 -15.92
C ARG A 149 0.67 8.96 -15.87
N LYS A 150 -0.51 9.22 -16.46
CA LYS A 150 -1.46 8.18 -16.82
C LYS A 150 -1.07 7.59 -18.17
N LEU A 151 -0.95 6.27 -18.25
CA LEU A 151 -0.74 5.58 -19.51
C LEU A 151 -2.08 5.36 -20.23
N ALA A 152 -2.22 5.94 -21.41
CA ALA A 152 -3.30 5.64 -22.34
C ALA A 152 -2.79 4.65 -23.39
N LYS A 153 -3.10 3.36 -23.19
CA LYS A 153 -2.76 2.29 -24.13
C LYS A 153 -3.75 2.27 -25.29
N GLU A 154 -3.24 2.36 -26.50
CA GLU A 154 -3.92 2.09 -27.76
C GLU A 154 -3.36 0.80 -28.39
N PRO A 155 -4.01 0.23 -29.43
CA PRO A 155 -3.56 -1.02 -30.04
C PRO A 155 -2.11 -1.01 -30.53
N THR A 156 -1.59 0.16 -30.94
CA THR A 156 -0.26 0.29 -31.54
C THR A 156 0.72 1.10 -30.71
N GLU A 157 0.23 1.97 -29.82
CA GLU A 157 1.07 2.92 -29.10
C GLU A 157 0.56 3.18 -27.68
N THR A 158 1.45 3.66 -26.81
CA THR A 158 1.10 4.09 -25.45
C THR A 158 1.43 5.57 -25.27
N TYR A 159 0.46 6.33 -24.79
CA TYR A 159 0.56 7.77 -24.59
C TYR A 159 0.68 8.12 -23.11
N LEU A 160 1.46 9.16 -22.83
CA LEU A 160 1.70 9.72 -21.51
C LEU A 160 0.77 10.90 -21.28
N GLN A 161 -0.33 10.64 -20.56
CA GLN A 161 -1.39 11.61 -20.32
C GLN A 161 -1.28 12.23 -18.91
N THR A 162 -1.61 13.52 -18.80
CA THR A 162 -1.82 14.20 -17.51
C THR A 162 -3.26 13.98 -17.03
N LEU A 163 -3.58 14.16 -15.74
CA LEU A 163 -4.98 14.09 -15.29
C LEU A 163 -5.78 15.35 -15.66
N LYS A 164 -5.09 16.48 -15.87
CA LYS A 164 -5.70 17.76 -16.25
C LYS A 164 -6.18 17.79 -17.70
N THR A 165 -5.45 17.16 -18.62
CA THR A 165 -5.74 17.21 -20.05
C THR A 165 -6.73 16.13 -20.50
N SER A 166 -7.73 16.55 -21.29
CA SER A 166 -8.53 15.61 -22.09
C SER A 166 -7.61 14.82 -23.04
N TYR A 167 -7.95 13.56 -23.28
CA TYR A 167 -7.16 12.70 -24.16
C TYR A 167 -7.20 13.26 -25.59
N ASN A 168 -6.04 13.59 -26.14
CA ASN A 168 -5.87 13.96 -27.55
C ASN A 168 -4.54 13.36 -28.06
N PRO A 169 -4.58 12.29 -28.89
CA PRO A 169 -3.39 11.57 -29.31
C PRO A 169 -2.44 12.39 -30.21
N GLU A 170 -2.90 13.48 -30.83
CA GLU A 170 -2.04 14.32 -31.69
C GLU A 170 -1.02 15.14 -30.91
N ILE A 171 -1.33 15.47 -29.65
CA ILE A 171 -0.52 16.36 -28.80
C ILE A 171 0.10 15.65 -27.60
N LEU A 172 -0.34 14.43 -27.30
CA LEU A 172 0.18 13.69 -26.15
C LEU A 172 1.53 13.06 -26.47
N PRO A 173 2.53 13.21 -25.58
CA PRO A 173 3.80 12.52 -25.75
C PRO A 173 3.57 11.00 -25.72
N ARG A 174 4.21 10.31 -26.66
CA ARG A 174 4.19 8.85 -26.76
C ARG A 174 5.36 8.29 -25.98
N LEU A 175 5.13 7.17 -25.30
CA LEU A 175 6.20 6.36 -24.72
C LEU A 175 7.12 5.88 -25.85
N GLN A 176 8.38 6.27 -25.81
CA GLN A 176 9.37 5.96 -26.85
C GLN A 176 10.13 4.66 -26.53
N PRO A 177 10.70 3.99 -27.56
CA PRO A 177 11.73 2.98 -27.32
C PRO A 177 12.91 3.62 -26.57
N GLY A 178 13.23 3.12 -25.38
CA GLY A 178 14.25 3.68 -24.48
C GLY A 178 13.67 4.21 -23.16
N ASP A 179 12.40 4.64 -23.16
CA ASP A 179 11.72 5.02 -21.93
C ASP A 179 11.49 3.80 -21.01
N ILE A 180 11.63 4.00 -19.71
CA ILE A 180 11.54 2.93 -18.71
C ILE A 180 10.35 3.19 -17.80
N VAL A 181 9.38 2.26 -17.77
CA VAL A 181 8.33 2.27 -16.75
C VAL A 181 8.92 1.72 -15.45
N ILE A 182 9.18 2.61 -14.49
CA ILE A 182 9.78 2.26 -13.20
C ILE A 182 8.79 1.43 -12.37
N GLY A 183 7.54 1.87 -12.32
CA GLY A 183 6.51 1.22 -11.53
C GLY A 183 5.14 1.86 -11.63
N SER A 184 4.16 1.20 -11.03
CA SER A 184 2.76 1.64 -11.02
C SER A 184 2.37 2.24 -9.69
N MET A 185 1.49 3.23 -9.72
CA MET A 185 0.89 3.75 -8.51
C MET A 185 -0.06 2.72 -7.90
N VAL A 186 0.15 2.42 -6.62
CA VAL A 186 -0.74 1.56 -5.83
C VAL A 186 -1.69 2.35 -4.94
N SER A 187 -1.25 3.52 -4.48
CA SER A 187 -2.04 4.42 -3.64
C SER A 187 -1.47 5.85 -3.71
N ALA A 188 -2.29 6.82 -3.34
CA ALA A 188 -1.87 8.19 -3.09
C ALA A 188 -2.49 8.66 -1.77
N VAL A 189 -1.69 9.28 -0.92
CA VAL A 189 -2.12 9.85 0.35
C VAL A 189 -2.12 11.37 0.22
N ILE A 190 -3.30 11.97 0.34
CA ILE A 190 -3.43 13.43 0.32
C ILE A 190 -3.12 13.92 1.73
N THR A 191 -1.91 14.43 1.90
CA THR A 191 -1.47 15.10 3.12
C THR A 191 -2.17 16.46 3.18
N GLY A 192 -3.29 16.54 3.90
CA GLY A 192 -3.83 17.84 4.28
C GLY A 192 -2.77 18.57 5.09
N SER A 193 -2.32 19.74 4.65
CA SER A 193 -1.35 20.54 5.39
C SER A 193 -1.92 20.87 6.77
N LEU A 194 -1.53 20.12 7.80
CA LEU A 194 -1.53 20.63 9.16
C LEU A 194 -0.35 21.60 9.24
N LYS A 195 -0.61 22.84 8.83
CA LYS A 195 0.26 23.96 9.19
C LYS A 195 0.22 24.05 10.72
N PHE A 196 1.30 23.68 11.39
CA PHE A 196 1.52 23.99 12.81
C PHE A 196 1.87 25.47 12.96
#